data_AF-A0A914RQC0-F1
#
_entry.id   AF-A0A914RQC0-F1
#
_cell.length_a   1.000
_cell.length_b   1.000
_cell.length_c   1.000
_cell.angle_alpha   90.00
_cell.angle_beta   90.00
_cell.angle_gamma   90.00
#
_symmetry.space_group_name_H-M   'P 1'
#
loop_
_entity.id
_entity.type
_entity.pdbx_description
1 polymer ?
#
loop_
_entity_poly.entity_id
_entity_poly.type
_entity_poly.pdbx_seq_one_letter_code
_entity_poly.pdbx_strand_id
1 'polypeptide(L)'
;MVKSREELTNKIMIAKVEKGLTWKQVADALGQSKEWTTAACLGQMQMSKEQAEIVGKLFDLSEEGIAWLQTAPYKELIHEEFGDGIMSAIDFTLNVEREENPAGDRVKMIWS
;
A
#
# COMPACT_ATOMS: atom_id res chain seq x y z
N MET A 1 -3.33 -9.98 -16.07
CA MET A 1 -2.10 -9.21 -15.90
C MET A 1 -2.49 -7.89 -15.28
N VAL A 2 -2.03 -7.62 -14.06
CA VAL A 2 -2.29 -6.36 -13.34
C VAL A 2 -1.28 -5.34 -13.86
N LYS A 3 -1.74 -4.29 -14.55
CA LYS A 3 -0.85 -3.33 -15.20
C LYS A 3 -0.45 -2.16 -14.31
N SER A 4 -1.14 -1.96 -13.19
CA SER A 4 -0.83 -0.89 -12.23
C SER A 4 -1.32 -1.20 -10.82
N ARG A 5 -0.74 -0.53 -9.82
CA ARG A 5 -1.16 -0.61 -8.42
C ARG A 5 -2.63 -0.21 -8.23
N GLU A 6 -3.09 0.77 -9.01
CA GLU A 6 -4.49 1.22 -9.02
C GLU A 6 -5.45 0.11 -9.50
N GLU A 7 -5.07 -0.62 -10.54
CA GLU A 7 -5.87 -1.74 -11.05
C GLU A 7 -5.98 -2.87 -10.00
N LEU A 8 -4.92 -3.10 -9.23
CA LEU A 8 -4.92 -4.06 -8.13
C LEU A 8 -5.83 -3.61 -6.98
N THR A 9 -5.77 -2.35 -6.60
CA THR A 9 -6.66 -1.80 -5.56
C THR A 9 -8.13 -1.91 -5.98
N ASN A 10 -8.44 -1.60 -7.25
CA ASN A 10 -9.78 -1.77 -7.79
C ASN A 10 -10.23 -3.24 -7.76
N LYS A 11 -9.35 -4.18 -8.11
CA LYS A 11 -9.61 -5.62 -8.00
C LYS A 11 -9.90 -6.06 -6.57
N ILE A 12 -9.11 -5.62 -5.60
CA ILE A 12 -9.33 -5.93 -4.18
C ILE A 12 -10.68 -5.39 -3.72
N MET A 13 -11.04 -4.17 -4.12
CA MET A 13 -12.33 -3.57 -3.77
C MET A 13 -13.51 -4.30 -4.39
N ILE A 14 -13.42 -4.71 -5.66
CA ILE A 14 -14.44 -5.50 -6.34
C ILE A 14 -14.59 -6.86 -5.65
N ALA A 15 -13.49 -7.60 -5.47
CA ALA A 15 -13.48 -8.91 -4.83
C ALA A 15 -14.05 -8.84 -3.39
N LYS A 16 -13.76 -7.75 -2.67
CA LYS A 16 -14.34 -7.51 -1.33
C LYS A 16 -15.86 -7.41 -1.37
N VAL A 17 -16.41 -6.66 -2.33
CA VAL A 17 -17.86 -6.47 -2.49
C VAL A 17 -18.52 -7.77 -2.93
N GLU A 18 -17.96 -8.46 -3.92
CA GLU A 18 -18.50 -9.73 -4.43
C GLU A 18 -18.52 -10.84 -3.36
N LYS A 19 -17.46 -10.94 -2.55
CA LYS A 19 -17.34 -11.93 -1.49
C LYS A 19 -18.01 -11.50 -0.17
N GLY A 20 -18.60 -10.31 -0.10
CA GLY A 20 -19.23 -9.78 1.10
C GLY A 20 -18.28 -9.62 2.30
N LEU A 21 -16.98 -9.46 2.04
CA LEU A 21 -15.95 -9.42 3.08
C LEU A 21 -15.94 -8.05 3.78
N THR A 22 -15.77 -8.08 5.09
CA THR A 22 -15.55 -6.87 5.90
C THR A 22 -14.06 -6.67 6.15
N TRP A 23 -13.61 -5.41 6.26
CA TRP A 23 -12.22 -5.11 6.63
C TRP A 23 -11.84 -5.68 7.99
N LYS A 24 -12.82 -5.90 8.88
CA LYS A 24 -12.61 -6.56 10.17
C LYS A 24 -12.17 -8.01 9.98
N GLN A 25 -12.88 -8.78 9.16
CA GLN A 25 -12.51 -10.18 8.87
C GLN A 25 -11.13 -10.32 8.23
N VAL A 26 -10.78 -9.39 7.33
CA VAL A 26 -9.46 -9.37 6.69
C VAL A 26 -8.37 -9.01 7.71
N ALA A 27 -8.65 -8.06 8.61
CA ALA A 27 -7.72 -7.65 9.66
C ALA A 27 -7.49 -8.77 10.70
N ASP A 28 -8.57 -9.46 11.10
CA ASP A 28 -8.53 -10.61 11.99
C ASP A 28 -7.69 -11.75 11.37
N ALA A 29 -7.81 -11.99 10.06
CA ALA A 29 -7.01 -12.99 9.34
C ALA A 29 -5.52 -12.61 9.23
N LEU A 30 -5.20 -11.31 9.23
CA LEU A 30 -3.84 -10.79 9.17
C LEU A 30 -3.19 -10.57 10.54
N GLY A 31 -3.97 -10.62 11.62
CA GLY A 31 -3.51 -10.26 12.96
C GLY A 31 -3.11 -8.78 13.07
N GLN A 32 -3.70 -7.91 12.24
CA GLN A 32 -3.36 -6.48 12.17
C GLN A 32 -4.58 -5.61 12.49
N SER A 33 -4.36 -4.30 12.66
CA SER A 33 -5.47 -3.36 12.86
C SER A 33 -6.28 -3.18 11.57
N LYS A 34 -7.57 -2.86 11.73
CA LYS A 34 -8.47 -2.60 10.60
C LYS A 34 -7.96 -1.46 9.72
N GLU A 35 -7.43 -0.41 10.34
CA GLU A 35 -6.88 0.77 9.68
C GLU A 35 -5.65 0.39 8.85
N TRP A 36 -4.72 -0.38 9.45
CA TRP A 36 -3.52 -0.85 8.75
C TRP A 36 -3.87 -1.78 7.59
N THR A 37 -4.75 -2.76 7.82
CA THR A 37 -5.18 -3.70 6.78
C THR A 37 -5.85 -2.99 5.61
N THR A 38 -6.67 -1.98 5.89
CA THR A 38 -7.32 -1.19 4.85
C THR A 38 -6.26 -0.40 4.06
N ALA A 39 -5.35 0.28 4.75
CA ALA A 39 -4.27 1.04 4.12
C ALA A 39 -3.36 0.15 3.25
N ALA A 40 -3.00 -1.04 3.74
CA ALA A 40 -2.18 -2.00 3.01
C ALA A 40 -2.88 -2.54 1.75
N CYS A 41 -4.17 -2.87 1.84
CA CYS A 41 -4.96 -3.32 0.70
C CYS A 41 -5.18 -2.21 -0.35
N LEU A 42 -5.24 -0.95 0.09
CA LEU A 42 -5.33 0.24 -0.77
C LEU A 42 -3.95 0.73 -1.27
N GLY A 43 -2.89 -0.04 -1.02
CA GLY A 43 -1.57 0.23 -1.56
C GLY A 43 -0.78 1.33 -0.87
N GLN A 44 -1.20 1.76 0.32
CA GLN A 44 -0.49 2.77 1.13
C GLN A 44 0.58 2.15 2.03
N MET A 45 0.56 0.82 2.23
CA MET A 45 1.51 0.09 3.06
C MET A 45 2.03 -1.14 2.33
N GLN A 46 3.22 -1.60 2.74
CA GLN A 46 3.81 -2.86 2.31
C GLN A 46 3.34 -4.02 3.20
N MET A 47 3.05 -5.17 2.60
CA MET A 47 2.77 -6.41 3.31
C MET A 47 4.02 -7.32 3.33
N SER A 48 4.17 -8.15 4.37
CA SER A 48 5.09 -9.29 4.32
C SER A 48 4.62 -10.32 3.30
N LYS A 49 5.49 -11.26 2.92
CA LYS A 49 5.13 -12.36 2.03
C LYS A 49 3.95 -13.18 2.58
N GLU A 50 3.98 -13.53 3.88
CA GLU A 50 2.88 -14.31 4.47
C GLU A 50 1.56 -13.52 4.46
N GLN A 51 1.61 -12.22 4.77
CA GLN A 51 0.43 -11.35 4.76
C GLN A 51 -0.14 -11.19 3.34
N ALA A 52 0.73 -10.99 2.35
CA ALA A 52 0.32 -10.86 0.95
C ALA A 52 -0.29 -12.14 0.41
N GLU A 53 0.20 -13.32 0.81
CA GLU A 53 -0.39 -14.61 0.46
C GLU A 53 -1.77 -14.83 1.10
N ILE A 54 -1.96 -14.42 2.37
CA ILE A 54 -3.26 -14.47 3.04
C ILE A 54 -4.27 -13.58 2.28
N VAL A 55 -3.90 -12.35 1.97
CA VAL A 55 -4.72 -11.40 1.20
C VAL A 55 -4.98 -11.91 -0.21
N GLY A 56 -3.97 -12.50 -0.85
CA GLY A 56 -4.09 -13.14 -2.15
C GLY A 56 -5.13 -14.26 -2.16
N LYS A 57 -5.12 -15.12 -1.15
CA LYS A 57 -6.12 -16.20 -0.99
C LYS A 57 -7.52 -15.65 -0.70
N LEU A 58 -7.64 -14.62 0.15
CA LEU A 58 -8.94 -14.01 0.48
C LEU A 58 -9.59 -13.35 -0.74
N PHE A 59 -8.81 -12.63 -1.54
CA PHE A 59 -9.30 -11.86 -2.68
C PHE A 59 -9.11 -12.54 -4.05
N ASP A 60 -8.66 -13.80 -4.10
CA ASP A 60 -8.32 -14.52 -5.36
C ASP A 60 -7.38 -13.70 -6.27
N LEU A 61 -6.32 -13.14 -5.69
CA LEU A 61 -5.33 -12.40 -6.45
C LEU A 61 -4.34 -13.37 -7.12
N SER A 62 -3.91 -13.01 -8.33
CA SER A 62 -2.82 -13.72 -9.01
C SER A 62 -1.49 -13.55 -8.26
N GLU A 63 -0.50 -14.41 -8.55
CA GLU A 63 0.87 -14.28 -7.99
C GLU A 63 1.46 -12.89 -8.24
N GLU A 64 1.18 -12.30 -9.41
CA GLU A 64 1.54 -10.91 -9.74
C GLU A 64 0.90 -9.89 -8.77
N GLY A 65 -0.39 -10.06 -8.44
CA GLY A 65 -1.07 -9.20 -7.47
C GLY A 65 -0.52 -9.35 -6.04
N ILE A 66 -0.08 -10.56 -5.67
CA ILE A 66 0.59 -10.84 -4.40
C ILE A 66 1.97 -10.18 -4.36
N ALA A 67 2.72 -10.19 -5.46
CA ALA A 67 4.01 -9.51 -5.57
C ALA A 67 3.83 -7.99 -5.40
N TRP A 68 2.84 -7.40 -6.08
CA TRP A 68 2.53 -5.97 -5.95
C TRP A 68 2.13 -5.53 -4.53
N LEU A 69 1.57 -6.42 -3.70
CA LEU A 69 1.27 -6.13 -2.28
C LEU A 69 2.54 -6.05 -1.41
N GLN A 70 3.64 -6.64 -1.87
CA GLN A 70 4.94 -6.66 -1.19
C GLN A 70 5.86 -5.51 -1.63
N THR A 71 5.49 -4.76 -2.66
CA THR A 71 6.26 -3.60 -3.11
C THR A 71 5.86 -2.37 -2.30
N ALA A 72 6.85 -1.70 -1.71
CA ALA A 72 6.58 -0.43 -1.02
C ALA A 72 6.21 0.66 -2.04
N PRO A 73 5.28 1.58 -1.71
CA PRO A 73 4.72 2.53 -2.69
C PRO A 73 5.76 3.38 -3.41
N TYR A 74 6.85 3.70 -2.73
CA TYR A 74 7.94 4.53 -3.24
C TYR A 74 9.20 3.75 -3.62
N LYS A 75 9.26 2.45 -3.31
CA LYS A 75 10.48 1.67 -3.48
C LYS A 75 10.89 1.56 -4.94
N GLU A 76 9.94 1.30 -5.83
CA GLU A 76 10.25 1.23 -7.26
C GLU A 76 10.67 2.58 -7.82
N LEU A 77 9.99 3.67 -7.45
CA LEU A 77 10.39 5.03 -7.84
C LEU A 77 11.83 5.33 -7.39
N ILE A 78 12.17 4.98 -6.14
CA ILE A 78 13.52 5.19 -5.61
C ILE A 78 14.54 4.32 -6.35
N HIS A 79 14.20 3.07 -6.67
CA HIS A 79 15.10 2.17 -7.39
C HIS A 79 15.31 2.58 -8.85
N GLU A 80 14.27 3.10 -9.51
CA GLU A 80 14.36 3.60 -10.89
C GLU A 80 15.22 4.86 -10.98
N GLU A 81 15.00 5.82 -10.06
CA GLU A 81 15.71 7.10 -10.06
C GLU A 81 17.13 7.02 -9.46
N PHE A 82 17.33 6.18 -8.44
CA PHE A 82 18.57 6.17 -7.63
C PHE A 82 19.31 4.82 -7.59
N GLY A 83 18.79 3.78 -8.26
CA GLY A 83 19.40 2.45 -8.27
C GLY A 83 19.16 1.65 -6.97
N ASP A 84 19.91 0.57 -6.77
CA ASP A 84 19.79 -0.26 -5.57
C ASP A 84 20.30 0.50 -4.33
N GLY A 85 19.36 0.95 -3.49
CA GLY A 85 19.63 1.84 -2.37
C GLY A 85 18.50 1.84 -1.33
N ILE A 86 18.71 2.57 -0.22
CA ILE A 86 17.75 2.66 0.88
C ILE A 86 17.36 4.12 1.14
N MET A 87 16.09 4.35 1.48
CA MET A 87 15.65 5.59 2.10
C MET A 87 15.89 5.48 3.61
N SER A 88 16.93 6.16 4.10
CA SER A 88 17.30 6.14 5.52
C SER A 88 16.18 6.76 6.37
N ALA A 89 15.91 6.13 7.51
CA ALA A 89 15.05 6.63 8.58
C ALA A 89 15.81 6.83 9.91
N ILE A 90 17.14 6.79 9.86
CA ILE A 90 18.02 7.03 11.01
C ILE A 90 18.77 8.35 10.83
N ASP A 91 19.41 8.50 9.68
CA ASP A 91 19.95 9.77 9.20
C ASP A 91 18.95 10.35 8.20
N PHE A 92 18.00 11.15 8.71
CA PHE A 92 16.98 11.83 7.90
C PHE A 92 16.46 13.08 8.62
N THR A 93 15.89 14.00 7.85
CA THR A 93 15.10 15.13 8.32
C THR A 93 13.71 15.09 7.69
N LEU A 94 12.66 15.25 8.51
CA LEU A 94 11.29 15.38 8.06
C LEU A 94 10.78 16.80 8.35
N ASN A 95 10.41 17.53 7.29
CA ASN A 95 9.73 18.82 7.39
C ASN A 95 8.25 18.66 7.06
N VAL A 96 7.39 19.27 7.88
CA VAL A 96 5.94 19.28 7.67
C VAL A 96 5.47 20.72 7.56
N GLU A 97 4.97 21.07 6.38
CA GLU A 97 4.56 22.43 6.01
C GLU A 97 3.10 22.43 5.57
N ARG A 98 2.40 23.56 5.77
CA ARG A 98 1.10 23.80 5.15
C ARG A 98 1.33 24.46 3.79
N GLU A 99 0.73 23.90 2.76
CA GLU A 99 0.74 24.44 1.40
C GLU A 99 -0.64 24.96 1.05
N GLU A 100 -0.75 26.27 0.80
CA GLU A 100 -2.01 26.90 0.37
C GLU A 100 -2.41 26.37 -1.01
N ASN A 101 -3.67 25.98 -1.17
CA ASN A 101 -4.18 25.47 -2.43
C ASN A 101 -5.62 25.98 -2.68
N PRO A 102 -5.96 26.42 -3.91
CA PRO A 102 -7.31 26.92 -4.23
C PRO A 102 -8.46 25.96 -3.93
N ALA A 103 -8.19 24.64 -3.90
CA ALA A 103 -9.16 23.60 -3.56
C ALA A 103 -9.10 23.16 -2.08
N GLY A 104 -8.52 24.01 -1.22
CA GLY A 104 -8.29 23.77 0.21
C GLY A 104 -6.87 23.31 0.50
N ASP A 105 -6.32 23.80 1.62
CA ASP A 105 -4.93 23.58 2.03
C ASP A 105 -4.48 22.12 1.98
N ARG A 106 -3.20 21.94 1.72
CA ARG A 106 -2.51 20.65 1.69
C ARG A 106 -1.43 20.60 2.76
N VAL A 107 -1.08 19.38 3.16
CA VAL A 107 0.09 19.13 4.01
C VAL A 107 1.22 18.70 3.08
N LYS A 108 2.30 19.46 3.06
CA LYS A 108 3.53 19.14 2.35
C LYS A 108 4.49 18.49 3.33
N MET A 109 4.89 17.25 3.03
CA MET A 109 5.91 16.53 3.78
C MET A 109 7.16 16.41 2.92
N ILE A 110 8.30 16.83 3.46
CA ILE A 110 9.60 16.74 2.79
C ILE A 110 10.49 15.81 3.60
N TRP A 111 10.89 14.70 2.99
CA TRP A 111 11.84 13.74 3.54
C TRP A 111 13.18 13.95 2.84
N SER A 112 14.22 14.29 3.61
CA SER A 112 15.56 14.61 3.12
C SER A 112 16.64 13.92 3.93
#